data_AF-A0A183L4D6-F1
#
_entry.id   AF-A0A183L4D6-F1
#
_cell.length_a   1.000
_cell.length_b   1.000
_cell.length_c   1.000
_cell.angle_alpha   90.00
_cell.angle_beta   90.00
_cell.angle_gamma   90.00
#
_symmetry.space_group_name_H-M   'P 1'
#
loop_
_entity.id
_entity.type
_entity.pdbx_description
1 polymer ?
#
loop_
_entity_poly.entity_id
_entity_poly.type
_entity_poly.pdbx_seq_one_letter_code
_entity_poly.pdbx_strand_id
1 'polypeptide(L)'
;MDRHSSKLSSVEKFKRCEFPDNMPVELQLKLFLIFAHLGLGPLVVSRVESTYTNENIAKYSNWLLDIVVAYKEKNLYSISIQLILKLKKSNVTCKVFVSFPPSLI
;
A
#
# COMPACT_ATOMS: atom_id res chain seq x y z
N MET A 1 -43.84 -10.03 4.69
CA MET A 1 -43.38 -9.64 6.04
C MET A 1 -41.86 -9.61 6.01
N ASP A 2 -41.31 -8.52 5.48
CA ASP A 2 -39.88 -8.29 5.28
C ASP A 2 -39.25 -7.70 6.53
N ARG A 3 -38.94 -8.53 7.52
CA ARG A 3 -38.39 -8.09 8.82
C ARG A 3 -36.87 -8.11 8.94
N HIS A 4 -36.13 -8.30 7.84
CA HIS A 4 -34.66 -8.40 7.88
C HIS A 4 -33.89 -7.38 7.02
N SER A 5 -34.56 -6.49 6.28
CA SER A 5 -33.88 -5.54 5.38
C SER A 5 -33.26 -4.31 6.09
N SER A 6 -33.71 -3.97 7.29
CA SER A 6 -33.40 -2.67 7.93
C SER A 6 -32.10 -2.61 8.75
N LYS A 7 -31.33 -3.70 8.87
CA LYS A 7 -30.08 -3.71 9.68
C LYS A 7 -28.78 -3.53 8.89
N LEU A 8 -28.83 -3.49 7.55
CA LEU A 8 -27.65 -3.27 6.69
C LEU A 8 -27.42 -1.79 6.35
N SER A 9 -28.33 -0.89 6.71
CA SER A 9 -28.25 0.54 6.36
C SER A 9 -27.21 1.34 7.16
N SER A 10 -26.53 0.70 8.12
CA SER A 10 -25.53 1.34 8.99
C SER A 10 -24.30 0.46 9.16
N VAL A 11 -23.76 -0.10 8.07
CA VAL A 11 -22.34 -0.45 8.10
C VAL A 11 -21.61 0.89 8.02
N GLU A 12 -21.16 1.41 9.17
CA GLU A 12 -20.23 2.53 9.21
C GLU A 12 -19.12 2.25 8.21
N LYS A 13 -18.97 3.15 7.22
CA LYS A 13 -17.89 3.06 6.23
C LYS A 13 -16.60 2.84 7.00
N PHE A 14 -15.94 1.69 6.82
CA PHE A 14 -14.69 1.36 7.51
C PHE A 14 -13.71 2.53 7.36
N LYS A 15 -13.51 3.29 8.44
CA LYS A 15 -12.67 4.51 8.40
C LYS A 15 -11.19 4.19 8.54
N ARG A 16 -10.85 3.08 9.23
CA ARG A 16 -9.47 2.64 9.50
C ARG A 16 -9.40 1.12 9.62
N CYS A 17 -8.26 0.57 9.19
CA CYS A 17 -7.85 -0.80 9.53
C CYS A 17 -6.86 -0.74 10.69
N GLU A 18 -7.14 -1.48 11.74
CA GLU A 18 -6.21 -1.67 12.86
C GLU A 18 -5.46 -2.98 12.67
N PHE A 19 -4.18 -2.99 13.02
CA PHE A 19 -3.30 -4.15 12.92
C PHE A 19 -2.69 -4.41 14.30
N PRO A 20 -2.54 -5.67 14.72
CA PRO A 20 -1.81 -6.00 15.93
C PRO A 20 -0.37 -5.49 15.86
N ASP A 21 0.13 -4.88 16.94
CA ASP A 21 1.49 -4.32 16.98
C ASP A 21 2.58 -5.39 16.84
N ASN A 22 2.29 -6.63 17.24
CA ASN A 22 3.19 -7.76 17.16
C ASN A 22 3.11 -8.51 15.81
N MET A 23 2.35 -8.03 14.83
CA MET A 23 2.23 -8.70 13.54
C MET A 23 3.60 -8.69 12.82
N PRO A 24 4.13 -9.85 12.37
CA PRO A 24 5.38 -9.90 11.64
C PRO A 24 5.35 -9.02 10.39
N VAL A 25 6.43 -8.30 10.10
CA VAL A 25 6.54 -7.41 8.93
C VAL A 25 6.20 -8.15 7.64
N GLU A 26 6.66 -9.40 7.50
CA GLU A 26 6.37 -10.24 6.34
C GLU A 26 4.85 -10.39 6.11
N LEU A 27 4.09 -10.61 7.18
CA LEU A 27 2.64 -10.78 7.12
C LEU A 27 1.94 -9.44 6.82
N GLN A 28 2.43 -8.34 7.38
CA GLN A 28 1.93 -6.99 7.09
C GLN A 28 2.08 -6.67 5.60
N LEU A 29 3.25 -6.94 4.99
CA LEU A 29 3.50 -6.67 3.57
C LEU A 29 2.58 -7.48 2.65
N LYS A 30 2.39 -8.77 2.92
CA LYS A 30 1.45 -9.61 2.16
C LYS A 30 0.02 -9.05 2.23
N LEU A 31 -0.39 -8.60 3.40
CA LEU A 31 -1.72 -8.03 3.61
C LEU A 31 -1.89 -6.68 2.89
N PHE A 32 -0.87 -5.82 2.91
CA PHE A 32 -0.89 -4.56 2.17
C PHE A 32 -0.98 -4.79 0.66
N LEU A 33 -0.27 -5.78 0.13
CA LEU A 33 -0.35 -6.14 -1.29
C LEU A 33 -1.78 -6.58 -1.66
N ILE A 34 -2.42 -7.40 -0.82
CA ILE A 34 -3.83 -7.78 -1.01
C ILE A 34 -4.73 -6.53 -1.01
N PHE A 35 -4.58 -5.63 -0.03
CA PHE A 35 -5.38 -4.41 0.01
C PHE A 35 -5.14 -3.51 -1.20
N ALA A 36 -3.91 -3.39 -1.68
CA ALA A 36 -3.59 -2.63 -2.89
C ALA A 36 -4.31 -3.24 -4.11
N HIS A 37 -4.25 -4.56 -4.33
CA HIS A 37 -4.95 -5.21 -5.43
C HIS A 37 -6.48 -5.16 -5.34
N LEU A 38 -7.04 -5.06 -4.13
CA LEU A 38 -8.48 -4.86 -3.93
C LEU A 38 -8.92 -3.39 -4.07
N GLY A 39 -7.99 -2.45 -4.26
CA GLY A 39 -8.31 -1.00 -4.31
C GLY A 39 -8.58 -0.40 -2.93
N LEU A 40 -8.32 -1.15 -1.86
CA LEU A 40 -8.45 -0.75 -0.46
C LEU A 40 -7.15 -0.13 0.10
N GLY A 41 -6.12 -0.03 -0.73
CA GLY A 41 -4.84 0.58 -0.39
C GLY A 41 -4.91 1.95 0.31
N PRO A 42 -5.86 2.86 0.01
CA PRO A 42 -6.02 4.13 0.73
C PRO A 42 -6.28 3.98 2.24
N LEU A 43 -6.88 2.88 2.67
CA LEU A 43 -7.19 2.62 4.09
C LEU A 43 -5.96 2.33 4.94
N VAL A 44 -4.85 1.94 4.30
CA VAL A 44 -3.65 1.43 4.97
C VAL A 44 -2.38 2.22 4.64
N VAL A 45 -2.48 3.33 3.91
CA VAL A 45 -1.32 4.13 3.44
C VAL A 45 -0.37 4.50 4.57
N SER A 46 -0.89 5.04 5.67
CA SER A 46 -0.07 5.44 6.81
C SER A 46 0.73 4.26 7.39
N ARG A 47 0.12 3.07 7.45
CA ARG A 47 0.80 1.87 7.92
C ARG A 47 1.84 1.39 6.89
N VAL A 48 1.47 1.35 5.61
CA VAL A 48 2.39 1.01 4.52
C VAL A 48 3.64 1.89 4.60
N GLU A 49 3.49 3.21 4.65
CA GLU A 49 4.61 4.15 4.74
C GLU A 49 5.51 3.91 5.95
N SER A 50 4.92 3.58 7.11
CA SER A 50 5.69 3.27 8.33
C SER A 50 6.57 2.03 8.19
N THR A 51 6.17 1.09 7.32
CA THR A 51 6.93 -0.15 7.04
C THR A 51 8.17 0.09 6.17
N TYR A 52 8.27 1.21 5.45
CA TYR A 52 9.42 1.56 4.60
C TYR A 52 10.57 2.13 5.44
N THR A 53 11.10 1.33 6.36
CA THR A 53 12.33 1.60 7.11
C THR A 53 13.54 1.08 6.33
N ASN A 54 14.74 1.59 6.59
CA ASN A 54 15.95 1.13 5.88
C ASN A 54 16.19 -0.38 6.03
N GLU A 55 15.92 -0.93 7.22
CA GLU A 55 16.02 -2.37 7.49
C GLU A 55 15.06 -3.18 6.62
N ASN A 56 13.78 -2.78 6.58
CA ASN A 56 12.78 -3.48 5.79
C ASN A 56 13.02 -3.33 4.29
N ILE A 57 13.52 -2.17 3.84
CA ILE A 57 13.89 -1.95 2.44
C ILE A 57 15.02 -2.86 2.02
N ALA A 58 16.04 -3.07 2.87
CA ALA A 58 17.14 -3.98 2.58
C ALA A 58 16.67 -5.44 2.47
N LYS A 59 15.68 -5.84 3.29
CA LYS A 59 15.23 -7.24 3.38
C LYS A 59 14.07 -7.60 2.42
N TYR A 60 13.18 -6.66 2.14
CA TYR A 60 11.91 -6.91 1.44
C TYR A 60 11.70 -5.97 0.24
N SER A 61 12.77 -5.44 -0.36
CA SER A 61 12.71 -4.50 -1.50
C SER A 61 11.76 -4.93 -2.62
N ASN A 62 11.79 -6.22 -3.01
CA ASN A 62 10.93 -6.75 -4.06
C ASN A 62 9.44 -6.62 -3.70
N TRP A 63 9.04 -7.02 -2.49
CA TRP A 63 7.64 -6.95 -2.08
C TRP A 63 7.16 -5.50 -1.88
N LEU A 64 8.04 -4.63 -1.42
CA LEU A 64 7.76 -3.19 -1.35
C LEU A 64 7.57 -2.59 -2.74
N LEU A 65 8.32 -3.06 -3.75
CA LEU A 65 8.13 -2.65 -5.13
C LEU A 65 6.80 -3.18 -5.69
N ASP A 66 6.44 -4.42 -5.41
CA ASP A 66 5.15 -5.01 -5.82
C ASP A 66 3.96 -4.21 -5.29
N ILE A 67 4.03 -3.74 -4.03
CA ILE A 67 3.04 -2.84 -3.45
C ILE A 67 2.95 -1.52 -4.22
N VAL A 68 4.08 -0.93 -4.61
CA VAL A 68 4.12 0.31 -5.41
C VAL A 68 3.47 0.12 -6.78
N VAL A 69 3.75 -1.02 -7.44
CA VAL A 69 3.14 -1.38 -8.73
C VAL A 69 1.64 -1.57 -8.56
N ALA A 70 1.19 -2.29 -7.53
CA ALA A 70 -0.23 -2.49 -7.26
C ALA A 70 -0.96 -1.15 -7.01
N TYR A 71 -0.35 -0.21 -6.27
CA TYR A 71 -0.89 1.14 -6.10
C TYR A 71 -1.01 1.88 -7.44
N LYS A 72 -0.03 1.75 -8.33
CA LYS A 72 -0.03 2.38 -9.66
C LYS A 72 -1.16 1.81 -10.52
N GLU A 73 -1.36 0.50 -10.51
CA GLU A 73 -2.45 -0.18 -11.24
C GLU A 73 -3.85 0.25 -10.77
N LYS A 74 -3.96 0.75 -9.52
CA LYS A 74 -5.19 1.34 -8.97
C LYS A 74 -5.31 2.85 -9.13
N ASN A 75 -4.47 3.47 -9.97
CA ASN A 75 -4.42 4.92 -10.21
C ASN A 75 -4.06 5.75 -8.95
N LEU A 76 -3.44 5.13 -7.95
CA LEU A 76 -2.99 5.81 -6.72
C LEU A 76 -1.58 6.37 -6.91
N TYR A 77 -1.40 7.15 -7.98
CA TYR A 77 -0.09 7.59 -8.46
C TYR A 77 0.69 8.44 -7.44
N SER A 78 0.01 9.32 -6.71
CA SER A 78 0.66 10.16 -5.68
C SER A 78 1.35 9.30 -4.61
N ILE A 79 0.64 8.27 -4.12
CA ILE A 79 1.17 7.32 -3.13
C ILE A 79 2.31 6.50 -3.75
N SER A 80 2.12 5.96 -4.94
CA SER A 80 3.17 5.20 -5.65
C SER A 80 4.46 6.00 -5.83
N ILE A 81 4.36 7.28 -6.21
CA ILE A 81 5.51 8.18 -6.40
C ILE A 81 6.21 8.47 -5.06
N GLN A 82 5.46 8.70 -3.98
CA GLN A 82 6.07 8.93 -2.67
C GLN A 82 6.83 7.68 -2.18
N LEU A 83 6.24 6.50 -2.32
CA LEU A 83 6.85 5.24 -1.91
C LEU A 83 8.09 4.89 -2.75
N ILE A 84 8.07 5.09 -4.08
CA ILE A 84 9.26 4.84 -4.92
C ILE A 84 10.40 5.82 -4.60
N LEU A 85 10.09 7.07 -4.28
CA LEU A 85 11.10 8.04 -3.85
C LEU A 85 11.72 7.64 -2.51
N LYS A 86 10.93 7.09 -1.60
CA LYS A 86 11.42 6.56 -0.32
C LYS A 86 12.36 5.37 -0.53
N LEU A 87 12.01 4.45 -1.44
CA LEU A 87 12.89 3.34 -1.84
C LEU A 87 14.22 3.84 -2.44
N LYS A 88 14.15 4.81 -3.35
CA LYS A 88 15.34 5.38 -4.00
C LYS A 88 16.29 6.06 -3.01
N LYS A 89 15.75 6.80 -2.03
CA LYS A 89 16.55 7.50 -1.00
C LYS A 89 17.33 6.54 -0.10
N SER A 90 16.87 5.31 0.07
CA SER A 90 17.52 4.34 0.97
C SER A 90 18.75 3.63 0.38
N ASN A 91 19.25 4.06 -0.79
CA ASN A 91 20.51 3.60 -1.40
C ASN A 91 20.63 2.07 -1.61
N VAL A 92 19.51 1.36 -1.60
CA VAL A 92 19.43 -0.01 -2.11
C VAL A 92 19.23 0.10 -3.60
N THR A 93 20.20 -0.42 -4.37
CA THR A 93 20.34 -0.35 -5.82
C THR A 93 19.14 -0.97 -6.56
N CYS A 94 17.98 -0.33 -6.49
CA CYS A 94 16.83 -0.71 -7.29
C CYS A 94 17.07 -0.14 -8.69
N LYS A 95 17.38 -0.99 -9.66
CA LYS A 95 17.27 -0.66 -11.10
C LYS A 95 15.79 -0.44 -11.41
N VAL A 96 15.23 0.68 -10.99
CA VAL A 96 13.87 1.06 -11.33
C VAL A 96 13.92 1.68 -12.72
N PHE A 97 13.58 0.89 -13.74
CA PHE A 97 13.25 1.42 -15.07
C PHE A 97 11.91 2.14 -14.95
N VAL A 98 11.93 3.43 -14.61
CA VAL A 98 10.74 4.28 -14.71
C VAL A 98 10.77 5.00 -16.05
N SER A 99 10.05 4.47 -17.03
CA SER A 99 9.62 5.26 -18.19
C SER A 99 8.47 6.17 -17.74
N PHE A 100 8.79 7.41 -17.35
CA PHE A 100 7.77 8.45 -17.25
C PHE A 100 7.41 8.93 -18.66
N PRO A 101 6.13 9.01 -19.06
CA PRO A 101 5.76 9.69 -20.28
C PRO A 101 6.08 11.19 -20.15
N PRO A 102 6.68 11.82 -21.18
CA PRO A 102 7.19 13.20 -21.13
C PRO A 102 6.11 14.30 -21.13
N SER A 103 4.85 13.99 -20.79
CA SER A 103 3.72 14.93 -20.87
C SER A 103 3.35 15.61 -19.54
N LEU A 104 4.22 15.59 -18.52
CA LEU A 104 3.92 16.13 -17.18
C LEU A 104 5.09 16.93 -16.55
N ILE A 105 5.86 17.65 -17.36
CA ILE A 105 6.74 18.75 -16.92
C ILE A 105 6.27 20.04 -17.61
#